data_AF-A0ABD5VWF9-F1
#
_entry.id   AF-A0ABD5VWF9-F1
#
_cell.length_a   1.000
_cell.length_b   1.000
_cell.length_c   1.000
_cell.angle_alpha   90.00
_cell.angle_beta   90.00
_cell.angle_gamma   90.00
#
_symmetry.space_group_name_H-M   'P 1'
#
loop_
_entity.id
_entity.type
_entity.pdbx_description
1 polymer ?
#
loop_
_entity_poly.entity_id
_entity_poly.type
_entity_poly.pdbx_seq_one_letter_code
_entity_poly.pdbx_strand_id
1 'polypeptide(L)'
;MDIASSLVVLMLIPLTVGLFVKARYADAADSLRPVMSQTSTTALVILVVLMLVLNVDTLVSVIGTGAILALVVLIAVSFVVGYLLGGPARETQSVLGLGTAQRNVSAALVVGAQNFDDPDVLTMLVVGATLMGLLIVVAGEMGKRTERTEETRTTEATQPDEVAR
;
A
#
# COMPACT_ATOMS: atom_id res chain seq x y z
N MET A 1 -15.46 22.38 -2.26
CA MET A 1 -14.77 22.07 -3.54
C MET A 1 -13.32 21.66 -3.29
N ASP A 2 -13.00 21.17 -2.09
CA ASP A 2 -11.63 21.17 -1.56
C ASP A 2 -10.88 19.85 -1.77
N ILE A 3 -11.62 18.77 -2.02
CA ILE A 3 -11.07 17.41 -2.16
C ILE A 3 -10.24 17.30 -3.45
N ALA A 4 -10.73 17.86 -4.57
CA ALA A 4 -10.03 17.81 -5.85
C ALA A 4 -8.74 18.65 -5.85
N SER A 5 -8.79 19.85 -5.26
CA SER A 5 -7.61 20.73 -5.15
C SER A 5 -6.52 20.09 -4.29
N SER A 6 -6.89 19.49 -3.14
CA SER A 6 -5.94 18.73 -2.31
C SER A 6 -5.30 17.56 -3.07
N LEU A 7 -6.07 16.82 -3.88
CA LEU A 7 -5.50 15.72 -4.68
C LEU A 7 -4.51 16.22 -5.73
N VAL A 8 -4.85 17.29 -6.46
CA VAL A 8 -3.96 17.84 -7.49
C VAL A 8 -2.67 18.39 -6.87
N VAL A 9 -2.76 19.10 -5.75
CA VAL A 9 -1.59 19.71 -5.13
C VAL A 9 -0.72 18.68 -4.40
N LEU A 10 -1.32 17.75 -3.64
CA LEU A 10 -0.56 16.80 -2.82
C LEU A 10 -0.12 15.52 -3.53
N MET A 11 -0.75 15.12 -4.65
CA MET A 11 -0.26 13.98 -5.45
C MET A 11 0.46 14.43 -6.72
N LEU A 12 -0.14 15.33 -7.51
CA LEU A 12 0.31 15.62 -8.87
C LEU A 12 1.63 16.41 -8.87
N ILE A 13 1.80 17.37 -7.96
CA ILE A 13 3.06 18.11 -7.81
C ILE A 13 4.23 17.20 -7.42
N PRO A 14 4.18 16.43 -6.30
CA PRO A 14 5.30 15.57 -5.95
C PRO A 14 5.57 14.47 -6.97
N LEU A 15 4.55 13.92 -7.65
CA LEU A 15 4.75 12.98 -8.75
C LEU A 15 5.45 13.61 -9.95
N THR A 16 5.01 14.79 -10.39
CA THR A 16 5.64 15.49 -11.53
C THR A 16 7.07 15.87 -11.22
N VAL A 17 7.34 16.35 -10.00
CA VAL A 17 8.71 16.63 -9.53
C VAL A 17 9.54 15.34 -9.51
N GLY A 18 9.03 14.25 -8.95
CA GLY A 18 9.72 12.96 -8.90
C GLY A 18 10.04 12.39 -10.28
N LEU A 19 9.10 12.50 -11.23
CA LEU A 19 9.29 12.04 -12.61
C LEU A 19 10.29 12.91 -13.37
N PHE A 20 10.27 14.23 -13.14
CA PHE A 20 11.22 15.17 -13.74
C PHE A 20 12.65 14.94 -13.24
N VAL A 21 12.82 14.71 -11.93
CA VAL A 21 14.13 14.39 -11.33
C VAL A 21 14.66 13.06 -11.89
N LYS A 22 13.80 12.02 -11.97
CA LYS A 22 14.17 10.73 -12.60
C LYS A 22 14.60 10.89 -14.05
N ALA A 23 13.91 11.71 -14.83
CA ALA A 23 14.20 11.92 -16.25
C ALA A 23 15.51 12.68 -16.50
N ARG A 24 15.92 13.57 -15.58
CA ARG A 24 17.09 14.43 -15.78
C ARG A 24 18.35 13.97 -15.03
N TYR A 25 18.20 13.23 -13.94
CA TYR A 25 19.29 12.78 -13.06
C TYR A 25 19.10 11.31 -12.62
N ALA A 26 19.08 10.39 -13.59
CA ALA A 26 18.90 8.95 -13.32
C ALA A 26 19.92 8.39 -12.30
N ASP A 27 21.20 8.78 -12.41
CA ASP A 27 22.25 8.33 -11.48
C ASP A 27 22.07 8.85 -10.04
N ALA A 28 21.53 10.08 -9.88
CA ALA A 28 21.22 10.62 -8.55
C ALA A 28 19.96 9.97 -7.95
N ALA A 29 18.99 9.61 -8.80
CA ALA A 29 17.78 8.90 -8.38
C ALA A 29 18.08 7.48 -7.88
N ASP A 30 19.04 6.79 -8.49
CA ASP A 30 19.43 5.44 -8.06
C ASP A 30 20.16 5.43 -6.72
N SER A 31 20.96 6.46 -6.40
CA SER A 31 21.59 6.58 -5.09
C SER A 31 20.63 6.97 -3.95
N LEU A 32 19.55 7.69 -4.24
CA LEU A 32 18.52 8.07 -3.26
C LEU A 32 17.46 6.99 -3.04
N ARG A 33 17.27 6.10 -4.02
CA ARG A 33 16.30 4.98 -3.98
C ARG A 33 16.33 4.17 -2.67
N PRO A 34 17.49 3.72 -2.15
CA PRO A 34 17.53 2.90 -0.94
C PRO A 34 17.13 3.69 0.32
N VAL A 35 17.56 4.95 0.45
CA VAL A 35 17.21 5.80 1.61
C VAL A 35 15.71 6.09 1.60
N MET A 36 15.16 6.47 0.45
CA MET A 36 13.73 6.80 0.34
C MET A 36 12.84 5.58 0.58
N SER A 37 13.25 4.40 0.12
CA SER A 37 12.54 3.15 0.37
C SER A 37 12.53 2.77 1.87
N GLN A 38 13.66 2.93 2.57
CA GLN A 38 13.75 2.67 4.01
C GLN A 38 12.93 3.66 4.84
N THR A 39 13.01 4.96 4.51
CA THR A 39 12.22 5.98 5.20
C THR A 39 10.72 5.77 4.96
N SER A 40 10.31 5.45 3.73
CA SER A 40 8.91 5.21 3.39
C SER A 40 8.37 3.95 4.09
N THR A 41 9.13 2.85 4.10
CA THR A 41 8.75 1.65 4.86
C THR A 41 8.62 1.95 6.35
N THR A 42 9.61 2.63 6.95
CA THR A 42 9.60 2.94 8.39
C THR A 42 8.42 3.84 8.75
N ALA A 43 8.17 4.88 7.95
CA ALA A 43 7.04 5.78 8.16
C ALA A 43 5.69 5.05 8.04
N LEU A 44 5.56 4.16 7.05
CA LEU A 44 4.38 3.33 6.85
C LEU A 44 4.14 2.41 8.05
N VAL A 45 5.18 1.72 8.54
CA VAL A 45 5.10 0.85 9.71
C VAL A 45 4.70 1.65 10.95
N ILE A 46 5.32 2.80 11.20
CA ILE A 46 4.97 3.69 12.32
C ILE A 46 3.50 4.11 12.23
N LEU A 47 3.04 4.51 11.05
CA LEU A 47 1.65 4.92 10.84
C LEU A 47 0.67 3.78 11.13
N VAL A 48 0.95 2.57 10.64
CA VAL A 48 0.11 1.39 10.87
C VAL A 48 0.08 1.03 12.35
N VAL A 49 1.23 1.02 13.03
CA VAL A 49 1.31 0.75 14.47
C VAL A 49 0.52 1.79 15.26
N LEU A 50 0.69 3.07 14.94
CA LEU A 50 -0.05 4.15 15.59
C LEU A 50 -1.56 3.98 15.39
N MET A 51 -1.98 3.64 14.17
CA MET A 51 -3.39 3.42 13.87
C MET A 51 -3.95 2.21 14.63
N LEU A 52 -3.18 1.13 14.75
CA LEU A 52 -3.57 -0.07 15.49
C LEU A 52 -3.74 0.26 16.98
N VAL A 53 -2.76 0.93 17.59
CA VAL A 53 -2.76 1.29 19.01
C VAL A 53 -3.89 2.26 19.36
N LEU A 54 -4.15 3.26 18.50
CA LEU A 54 -5.20 4.25 18.74
C LEU A 54 -6.62 3.72 18.49
N ASN A 55 -6.77 2.61 17.76
CA ASN A 55 -8.08 2.09 17.36
C ASN A 55 -8.33 0.64 17.80
N VAL A 56 -7.62 0.16 18.84
CA VAL A 56 -7.78 -1.22 19.35
C VAL A 56 -9.23 -1.49 19.75
N ASP A 57 -9.85 -0.61 20.53
CA ASP A 57 -11.23 -0.81 21.00
C ASP A 57 -12.23 -0.87 19.83
N THR A 58 -12.05 0.00 18.84
CA THR A 58 -12.86 0.02 17.61
C THR A 58 -12.65 -1.23 16.77
N LEU A 59 -11.43 -1.76 16.69
CA LEU A 59 -11.16 -3.01 15.97
C LEU A 59 -11.83 -4.20 16.66
N VAL A 60 -11.78 -4.25 18.00
CA VAL A 60 -12.38 -5.33 18.79
C VAL A 60 -13.91 -5.29 18.74
N SER A 61 -14.54 -4.11 18.77
CA SER A 61 -16.00 -3.98 18.71
C SER A 61 -16.60 -4.47 17.39
N VAL A 62 -15.79 -4.45 16.32
CA VAL A 62 -16.19 -4.88 14.97
C VAL A 62 -15.94 -6.39 14.75
N ILE A 63 -15.32 -7.08 15.70
CA ILE A 63 -15.17 -8.54 15.67
C ILE A 63 -16.54 -9.18 15.94
N GLY A 64 -17.12 -9.78 14.90
CA GLY A 64 -18.42 -10.50 14.97
C GLY A 64 -19.55 -9.87 14.16
N THR A 65 -19.40 -8.63 13.69
CA THR A 65 -20.41 -7.94 12.85
C THR A 65 -20.28 -8.25 11.36
N GLY A 66 -19.24 -8.98 10.93
CA GLY A 66 -18.98 -9.32 9.52
C GLY A 66 -18.35 -8.19 8.69
N ALA A 67 -18.15 -7.01 9.28
CA ALA A 67 -17.55 -5.84 8.64
C ALA A 67 -16.12 -6.09 8.12
N ILE A 68 -15.28 -6.80 8.88
CA ILE A 68 -13.94 -7.20 8.43
C ILE A 68 -14.03 -8.05 7.15
N LEU A 69 -14.96 -9.01 7.11
CA LEU A 69 -15.15 -9.87 5.94
C LEU A 69 -15.64 -9.07 4.73
N ALA A 70 -16.59 -8.15 4.94
CA ALA A 70 -17.06 -7.25 3.89
C ALA A 70 -15.92 -6.40 3.31
N LEU A 71 -15.05 -5.85 4.17
CA LEU A 71 -13.88 -5.08 3.75
C LEU A 71 -12.90 -5.94 2.96
N VAL A 72 -12.57 -7.14 3.45
CA VAL A 72 -11.65 -8.06 2.75
C VAL A 72 -12.19 -8.44 1.37
N VAL A 73 -13.48 -8.78 1.27
CA VAL A 73 -14.13 -9.10 -0.02
C VAL A 73 -14.07 -7.90 -0.95
N LEU A 74 -14.42 -6.72 -0.44
CA LEU A 74 -14.44 -5.48 -1.21
C LEU A 74 -13.05 -5.12 -1.75
N ILE A 75 -12.00 -5.33 -0.95
CA ILE A 75 -10.60 -5.15 -1.34
C ILE A 75 -10.21 -6.17 -2.41
N ALA A 76 -10.49 -7.46 -2.19
CA ALA A 76 -10.16 -8.52 -3.12
C ALA A 76 -10.83 -8.32 -4.48
N VAL A 77 -12.12 -7.98 -4.50
CA VAL A 77 -12.86 -7.70 -5.74
C VAL A 77 -12.29 -6.48 -6.43
N SER A 78 -12.02 -5.38 -5.71
CA SER A 78 -11.43 -4.16 -6.30
C SER A 78 -10.06 -4.45 -6.92
N PHE A 79 -9.23 -5.23 -6.24
CA PHE A 79 -7.93 -5.65 -6.73
C PHE A 79 -8.04 -6.51 -7.99
N VAL A 80 -8.89 -7.54 -7.98
CA VAL A 80 -9.10 -8.44 -9.12
C VAL A 80 -9.62 -7.67 -10.33
N VAL A 81 -10.61 -6.80 -10.14
CA VAL A 81 -11.14 -5.95 -11.21
C VAL A 81 -10.04 -5.05 -11.78
N GLY A 82 -9.27 -4.37 -10.94
CA GLY A 82 -8.15 -3.53 -11.38
C GLY A 82 -7.05 -4.32 -12.08
N TYR A 83 -6.75 -5.53 -11.62
CA TYR A 83 -5.73 -6.41 -12.20
C TYR A 83 -6.13 -6.91 -13.59
N LEU A 84 -7.39 -7.36 -13.74
CA LEU A 84 -7.93 -7.84 -15.02
C LEU A 84 -8.00 -6.72 -16.06
N LEU A 85 -8.27 -5.48 -15.63
CA LEU A 85 -8.36 -4.31 -16.51
C LEU A 85 -6.99 -3.69 -16.85
N GLY A 86 -5.89 -4.11 -16.20
CA GLY A 86 -4.58 -3.48 -16.34
C GLY A 86 -3.80 -3.77 -17.63
N GLY A 87 -4.42 -4.40 -18.63
CA GLY A 87 -3.81 -4.62 -19.94
C GLY A 87 -2.81 -5.79 -19.98
N PRO A 88 -2.01 -5.95 -21.05
CA PRO A 88 -1.20 -7.16 -21.27
C PRO A 88 0.11 -7.24 -20.46
N ALA A 89 0.60 -6.12 -19.91
CA ALA A 89 1.84 -6.11 -19.13
C ALA A 89 1.58 -6.41 -17.64
N ARG A 90 2.26 -7.43 -17.09
CA ARG A 90 2.11 -7.84 -15.67
C ARG A 90 2.40 -6.72 -14.67
N GLU A 91 3.33 -5.82 -15.01
CA GLU A 91 3.65 -4.65 -14.18
C GLU A 91 2.47 -3.69 -14.11
N THR A 92 1.84 -3.38 -15.25
CA THR A 92 0.67 -2.50 -15.32
C THR A 92 -0.56 -3.11 -14.65
N GLN A 93 -0.77 -4.42 -14.77
CA GLN A 93 -1.82 -5.15 -14.06
C GLN A 93 -1.68 -5.05 -12.54
N SER A 94 -0.45 -5.24 -12.04
CA SER A 94 -0.17 -5.18 -10.61
C SER A 94 -0.35 -3.76 -10.06
N VAL A 95 0.15 -2.75 -10.78
CA VAL A 95 -0.01 -1.34 -10.39
C VAL A 95 -1.47 -0.93 -10.40
N LEU A 96 -2.24 -1.30 -11.43
CA LEU A 96 -3.65 -0.94 -11.50
C LEU A 96 -4.49 -1.69 -10.46
N GLY A 97 -4.22 -2.98 -10.24
CA GLY A 97 -4.87 -3.75 -9.18
C GLY A 97 -4.65 -3.13 -7.79
N LEU A 98 -3.38 -2.82 -7.45
CA LEU A 98 -3.05 -2.19 -6.18
C LEU A 98 -3.66 -0.78 -6.05
N GLY A 99 -3.58 0.03 -7.11
CA GLY A 99 -4.15 1.38 -7.12
C GLY A 99 -5.68 1.39 -6.97
N THR A 100 -6.37 0.39 -7.52
CA THR A 100 -7.84 0.27 -7.41
C THR A 100 -8.26 -0.22 -6.01
N ALA A 101 -7.43 -1.04 -5.37
CA ALA A 101 -7.68 -1.53 -4.02
C ALA A 101 -7.43 -0.45 -2.95
N GLN A 102 -6.45 0.44 -3.17
CA GLN A 102 -6.15 1.55 -2.25
C GLN A 102 -7.20 2.66 -2.34
N ARG A 103 -7.76 3.03 -1.19
CA ARG A 103 -8.81 4.07 -1.11
C ARG A 103 -8.36 5.23 -0.26
N ASN A 104 -8.80 6.44 -0.63
CA ASN A 104 -8.52 7.65 0.11
C ASN A 104 -9.40 7.72 1.37
N VAL A 105 -8.80 7.37 2.51
CA VAL A 105 -9.47 7.35 3.82
C VAL A 105 -9.92 8.75 4.24
N SER A 106 -9.13 9.79 3.96
CA SER A 106 -9.48 11.17 4.31
C SER A 106 -10.74 11.63 3.59
N ALA A 107 -10.85 11.34 2.29
CA ALA A 107 -12.07 11.64 1.53
C ALA A 107 -13.27 10.85 2.06
N ALA A 108 -13.08 9.57 2.39
CA ALA A 108 -14.14 8.73 2.92
C ALA A 108 -14.64 9.22 4.30
N LEU A 109 -13.73 9.62 5.20
CA LEU A 109 -14.08 10.15 6.52
C LEU A 109 -14.84 11.48 6.43
N VAL A 110 -14.42 12.40 5.55
CA VAL A 110 -15.13 13.68 5.36
C VAL A 110 -16.54 13.43 4.86
N VAL A 111 -16.70 12.59 3.83
CA VAL A 111 -18.02 12.26 3.29
C VAL A 111 -18.87 11.53 4.32
N GLY A 112 -18.29 10.57 5.04
CA GLY A 112 -18.96 9.81 6.11
C GLY A 112 -19.48 10.73 7.21
N ALA A 113 -18.60 11.57 7.78
CA ALA A 113 -18.94 12.49 8.86
C ALA A 113 -19.95 13.59 8.46
N GLN A 114 -20.01 13.95 7.17
CA GLN A 114 -20.93 14.98 6.68
C GLN A 114 -22.33 14.44 6.33
N ASN A 115 -22.47 13.15 6.04
CA ASN A 115 -23.71 12.59 5.49
C ASN A 115 -24.35 11.53 6.39
N PHE A 116 -23.67 11.08 7.43
CA PHE A 116 -24.17 10.07 8.35
C PHE A 116 -23.93 10.50 9.80
N ASP A 117 -25.00 10.51 10.59
CA ASP A 117 -24.94 10.74 12.04
C ASP A 117 -24.62 9.45 12.82
N ASP A 118 -24.65 8.30 12.15
CA ASP A 118 -24.38 6.98 12.76
C ASP A 118 -22.87 6.78 12.99
N PRO A 119 -22.42 6.61 14.24
CA PRO A 119 -21.01 6.37 14.57
C PRO A 119 -20.43 5.12 13.91
N ASP A 120 -21.27 4.12 13.60
CA ASP A 120 -20.83 2.85 13.02
C ASP A 120 -20.26 3.01 11.59
N VAL A 121 -20.67 4.07 10.88
CA VAL A 121 -20.09 4.40 9.57
C VAL A 121 -18.62 4.82 9.72
N LEU A 122 -18.32 5.64 10.73
CA LEU A 122 -16.95 6.11 10.98
C LEU A 122 -16.06 4.97 11.49
N THR A 123 -16.58 4.10 12.37
CA THR A 123 -15.83 2.93 12.85
C THR A 123 -15.49 1.99 11.69
N MET A 124 -16.44 1.72 10.78
CA MET A 124 -16.20 0.93 9.58
C MET A 124 -15.12 1.52 8.68
N LEU A 125 -15.11 2.85 8.49
CA LEU A 125 -14.10 3.55 7.70
C LEU A 125 -12.71 3.47 8.33
N VAL A 126 -12.62 3.64 9.64
CA VAL A 126 -11.37 3.53 10.40
C VAL A 126 -10.83 2.10 10.33
N VAL A 127 -11.66 1.09 10.59
CA VAL A 127 -11.26 -0.32 10.51
C VAL A 127 -10.81 -0.68 9.09
N GLY A 128 -11.53 -0.21 8.06
CA GLY A 128 -11.13 -0.40 6.67
C GLY A 128 -9.77 0.21 6.34
N ALA A 129 -9.50 1.41 6.85
CA ALA A 129 -8.22 2.07 6.69
C ALA A 129 -7.07 1.33 7.40
N THR A 130 -7.29 0.87 8.64
CA THR A 130 -6.30 0.11 9.39
C THR A 130 -5.99 -1.22 8.73
N LEU A 131 -7.03 -1.92 8.24
CA LEU A 131 -6.88 -3.18 7.52
C LEU A 131 -6.11 -3.01 6.21
N MET A 132 -6.38 -1.94 5.45
CA MET A 132 -5.62 -1.59 4.25
C MET A 132 -4.14 -1.30 4.55
N GLY A 133 -3.86 -0.49 5.58
CA GLY A 133 -2.49 -0.21 6.00
C GLY A 133 -1.72 -1.48 6.39
N LEU A 134 -2.37 -2.37 7.14
CA LEU A 134 -1.79 -3.65 7.54
C LEU A 134 -1.49 -4.54 6.32
N LEU A 135 -2.41 -4.65 5.37
CA LEU A 135 -2.22 -5.44 4.15
C LEU A 135 -1.03 -4.94 3.32
N ILE A 136 -0.81 -3.62 3.24
CA ILE A 136 0.34 -3.04 2.52
C ILE A 136 1.66 -3.42 3.21
N VAL A 137 1.73 -3.31 4.53
CA VAL A 137 2.94 -3.71 5.29
C VAL A 137 3.24 -5.19 5.07
N VAL A 138 2.22 -6.05 5.19
CA VAL A 138 2.37 -7.51 5.02
C VAL A 138 2.79 -7.84 3.58
N ALA A 139 2.19 -7.21 2.58
CA ALA A 139 2.58 -7.38 1.18
C ALA A 139 4.03 -6.95 0.92
N GLY A 140 4.46 -5.81 1.50
CA GLY A 140 5.83 -5.33 1.41
C GLY A 140 6.85 -6.26 2.06
N GLU A 141 6.53 -6.82 3.24
CA GLU A 141 7.37 -7.80 3.92
C GLU A 141 7.45 -9.14 3.15
N MET A 142 6.35 -9.59 2.54
CA MET A 142 6.35 -10.80 1.71
C MET A 142 7.17 -10.61 0.43
N GLY A 143 7.09 -9.45 -0.23
CA GLY A 143 7.89 -9.14 -1.42
C GLY A 143 9.39 -9.21 -1.15
N LYS A 144 9.85 -8.61 -0.05
CA LYS A 144 11.26 -8.64 0.38
C LYS A 144 11.78 -10.05 0.68
N ARG A 145 10.91 -10.98 1.09
CA ARG A 145 11.27 -12.39 1.35
C ARG A 145 11.44 -13.18 0.05
N THR A 146 10.62 -12.91 -0.95
CA THR A 146 10.72 -13.53 -2.27
C THR A 146 12.04 -13.13 -2.95
N GLU A 147 12.40 -11.84 -2.92
CA GLU A 147 13.66 -11.33 -3.49
C GLU A 147 14.88 -12.00 -2.83
N ARG A 148 14.90 -12.11 -1.49
CA ARG A 148 15.99 -12.78 -0.75
C ARG A 148 16.14 -14.27 -1.10
N THR A 149 15.03 -14.93 -1.43
CA THR A 149 15.01 -16.36 -1.77
C THR A 149 15.56 -16.61 -3.19
N GLU A 150 15.28 -15.71 -4.14
CA GLU A 150 15.82 -15.77 -5.50
C GLU A 150 17.32 -15.46 -5.56
N GLU A 151 17.78 -14.49 -4.78
CA GLU A 151 19.21 -14.12 -4.68
C GLU A 151 20.05 -15.26 -4.08
N THR A 152 19.52 -15.95 -3.05
CA THR A 152 20.18 -17.12 -2.44
C THR A 152 20.29 -18.29 -3.42
N ARG A 153 19.21 -18.60 -4.18
CA ARG A 153 19.24 -19.66 -5.20
C ARG A 153 20.18 -19.36 -6.36
N THR A 154 20.28 -18.10 -6.77
CA THR A 154 21.17 -17.69 -7.87
C THR A 154 22.63 -17.77 -7.44
N THR A 155 22.94 -17.43 -6.18
CA THR A 155 24.29 -17.56 -5.61
C THR A 155 24.71 -19.03 -5.49
N GLU A 156 23.80 -19.90 -5.04
CA GLU A 156 24.04 -21.34 -4.93
C GLU A 156 24.18 -22.03 -6.30
N ALA A 157 23.43 -21.58 -7.31
CA ALA A 157 23.55 -22.08 -8.68
C ALA A 157 24.81 -21.59 -9.43
N THR A 158 25.44 -20.50 -8.98
CA THR A 158 26.66 -19.92 -9.59
C THR A 158 27.94 -20.43 -8.91
N GLN A 159 27.83 -21.29 -7.90
CA GLN A 159 28.97 -21.94 -7.25
C GLN A 159 29.06 -23.44 -7.64
N PRO A 160 29.39 -23.79 -8.89
CA PRO A 160 29.80 -25.16 -9.21
C PRO A 160 31.27 -25.34 -8.80
N ASP A 161 31.53 -26.31 -7.93
CA ASP A 161 32.84 -26.98 -7.76
C ASP A 161 34.00 -26.24 -7.04
N GLU A 162 33.78 -25.61 -5.89
CA GLU A 162 34.88 -25.22 -4.97
C GLU A 162 34.89 -26.04 -3.65
N VAL A 163 34.45 -27.31 -3.68
CA VAL A 163 34.58 -28.24 -2.53
C VAL A 163 35.15 -29.61 -2.93
N ALA A 164 35.58 -29.77 -4.19
CA ALA A 164 36.14 -31.03 -4.70
C ALA A 164 37.64 -30.94 -5.08
N ARG A 165 38.43 -30.11 -4.39
CA ARG A 165 39.89 -30.13 -4.46
C ARG A 165 40.53 -30.09 -3.08
#